data_AF-A0A812QWQ2-F1
#
_entry.id   AF-A0A812QWQ2-F1
#
_cell.length_a   1.000
_cell.length_b   1.000
_cell.length_c   1.000
_cell.angle_alpha   90.00
_cell.angle_beta   90.00
_cell.angle_gamma   90.00
#
_symmetry.space_group_name_H-M   'P 1'
#
loop_
_entity.id
_entity.type
_entity.pdbx_description
1 polymer ?
#
loop_
_entity_poly.entity_id
_entity_poly.type
_entity_poly.pdbx_seq_one_letter_code
_entity_poly.pdbx_strand_id
1 'polypeptide(L)'
;MDTSNPLAKVTCDALDFIFGNEQRLVQLKRKTNLLKAHLLAKRLDPEECDLRDSLPAGMKKVLGSKRLVLWERLLRQEGYDDVGIVECMKRGVPLGTPDTPPCYDAKLTPATITEDQLRDNAIWRRKTLIAKPLSVADECFDPLEAACKEELEKGSVEGPFFSEDEDADYFASLALDISKRVADAANRPDLAKWFCAEVKCTLQQTPPRTLRLAADHGVLHLYVDGSWERGFAGLGAVLTDPSSGAGRVWQGVVLPAIISKWESEVGDHLICQIEVYAALCMRDYLKCFLKDRKLILWTDNDATRLCLVKGRSPSPSMHDMVKRFGRADVEHPCYLWVDRVPSMSNPADAPSTRHEHQMAMLEADRSFVFFLETGPHGMVGLLVQASQNWHQQFELGNIKQSLRSTLWGVLLMEWQARLEKIETDTQALQTTEAAGWISRSPLQWAYTEWHAEQRKALPSSRDNLTHDNAKKAVARLLKLTAKDGIVHRFQSLKPLKPELQAEVIVMLLTLTIHQHAAEIYEDLNTLANNSAGKIIGLRLRRERVGKSALAKELERLHI
;
A
#
# COMPACT_ATOMS: atom_id res chain seq x y z
N MET A 1 17.53 9.60 22.54
CA MET A 1 17.13 11.02 22.49
C MET A 1 17.45 11.48 21.10
N ASP A 2 16.43 11.89 20.35
CA ASP A 2 16.62 12.46 19.02
C ASP A 2 17.25 13.84 19.20
N THR A 3 18.58 13.89 19.19
CA THR A 3 19.38 15.11 19.35
C THR A 3 19.34 16.00 18.11
N SER A 4 18.51 15.65 17.11
CA SER A 4 18.46 16.34 15.81
C SER A 4 17.62 17.62 15.81
N ASN A 5 16.85 17.90 16.87
CA ASN A 5 16.16 19.18 17.05
C ASN A 5 16.11 19.57 18.55
N PRO A 6 17.19 20.12 19.11
CA PRO A 6 17.14 20.67 20.46
C PRO A 6 16.08 21.78 20.53
N LEU A 7 15.34 21.86 21.64
CA LEU A 7 14.49 23.02 21.92
C LEU A 7 15.34 24.28 21.79
N ALA A 8 14.82 25.28 21.08
CA ALA A 8 15.54 26.54 20.91
C ALA A 8 15.91 27.10 22.28
N LYS A 9 17.13 27.65 22.40
CA LYS A 9 17.66 28.15 23.68
C LYS A 9 16.70 29.10 24.39
N VAL A 10 16.03 29.98 23.64
CA VAL A 10 15.01 30.89 24.16
C VAL A 10 13.81 30.17 24.80
N THR A 11 13.43 29.01 24.27
CA THR A 11 12.38 28.17 24.85
C THR A 11 12.88 27.50 26.13
N CYS A 12 14.11 27.00 26.16
CA CYS A 12 14.72 26.47 27.38
C CYS A 12 14.82 27.53 28.47
N ASP A 13 15.36 28.71 28.16
CA ASP A 13 15.49 29.83 29.09
C ASP A 13 14.12 30.29 29.64
N ALA A 14 13.09 30.28 28.78
CA ALA A 14 11.72 30.60 29.19
C ALA A 14 11.12 29.52 30.12
N LEU A 15 11.36 28.24 29.85
CA LEU A 15 10.92 27.13 30.70
C LEU A 15 11.65 27.18 32.05
N ASP A 16 12.95 27.40 32.05
CA ASP A 16 13.76 27.56 33.27
C ASP A 16 13.28 28.75 34.10
N PHE A 17 12.95 29.89 33.47
CA PHE A 17 12.37 31.02 34.19
C PHE A 17 10.98 30.69 34.75
N ILE A 18 10.11 30.01 33.99
CA ILE A 18 8.74 29.68 34.41
C ILE A 18 8.72 28.66 35.54
N PHE A 19 9.56 27.63 35.48
CA PHE A 19 9.59 26.54 36.47
C PHE A 19 10.56 26.80 37.63
N GLY A 20 11.59 27.62 37.42
CA GLY A 20 12.59 27.97 38.43
C GLY A 20 12.24 29.16 39.32
N ASN A 21 11.11 29.85 39.07
CA ASN A 21 10.68 31.02 39.84
C ASN A 21 9.27 30.86 40.40
N GLU A 22 8.96 31.61 41.46
CA GLU A 22 7.61 31.65 42.03
C GLU A 22 6.57 32.14 41.01
N GLN A 23 5.37 31.55 41.03
CA GLN A 23 4.27 31.90 40.11
C GLN A 23 3.96 33.40 40.11
N ARG A 24 4.05 34.07 41.27
CA ARG A 24 3.80 35.52 41.39
C ARG A 24 4.79 36.35 40.59
N LEU A 25 6.07 35.97 40.57
CA LEU A 25 7.11 36.67 39.81
C LEU A 25 6.89 36.50 38.30
N VAL A 26 6.55 35.28 37.87
CA VAL A 26 6.23 34.98 36.46
C VAL A 26 5.01 35.78 35.99
N GLN A 27 3.94 35.83 36.78
CA GLN A 27 2.74 36.62 36.49
C GLN A 27 3.06 38.12 36.39
N LEU A 28 3.85 38.65 37.33
CA LEU A 28 4.25 40.05 37.33
C LEU A 28 5.05 40.39 36.07
N LYS A 29 6.04 39.56 35.71
CA LYS A 29 6.85 39.75 34.51
C LYS A 29 6.01 39.74 33.24
N ARG A 30 5.07 38.80 33.10
CA ARG A 30 4.12 38.75 31.98
C ARG A 30 3.25 40.01 31.90
N LYS A 31 2.72 40.47 33.04
CA LYS A 31 1.91 41.69 33.12
C LYS A 31 2.73 42.93 32.72
N THR A 32 3.98 43.03 33.18
CA THR A 32 4.89 44.11 32.79
C THR A 32 5.17 44.10 31.29
N ASN A 33 5.46 42.93 30.70
CA ASN A 33 5.72 42.83 29.26
C ASN A 33 4.47 43.18 28.42
N LEU A 34 3.27 42.73 28.83
CA LEU A 34 2.01 43.11 28.18
C LEU A 34 1.76 44.63 28.25
N LEU A 35 2.02 45.25 29.41
CA LEU A 35 1.89 46.70 29.55
C LEU A 35 2.88 47.46 28.65
N LYS A 36 4.13 47.00 28.57
CA LYS A 36 5.12 47.56 27.65
C LYS A 36 4.67 47.45 26.19
N ALA A 37 4.18 46.28 25.77
CA ALA A 37 3.67 46.08 24.43
C ALA A 37 2.44 46.97 24.15
N HIS A 38 1.53 47.14 25.10
CA HIS A 38 0.35 48.00 24.95
C HIS A 38 0.72 49.49 24.84
N LEU A 39 1.70 49.96 25.63
CA LEU A 39 2.22 51.32 25.52
C LEU A 39 2.94 51.56 24.18
N LEU A 40 3.70 50.57 23.73
CA LEU A 40 4.38 50.61 22.44
C LEU A 40 3.37 50.63 21.28
N ALA A 41 2.31 49.83 21.38
CA ALA A 41 1.21 49.78 20.42
C ALA A 41 0.55 51.15 20.24
N LYS A 42 0.23 51.85 21.33
CA LYS A 42 -0.33 53.22 21.28
C LYS A 42 0.63 54.23 20.67
N ARG A 43 1.93 54.11 20.96
CA ARG A 43 2.96 55.01 20.43
C ARG A 43 3.11 54.86 18.91
N LEU A 44 2.96 53.65 18.40
CA LEU A 44 3.14 53.31 16.99
C LEU A 44 1.85 53.43 16.15
N ASP A 45 0.70 53.77 16.76
CA ASP A 45 -0.56 53.91 16.03
C ASP A 45 -0.47 54.82 14.77
N PRO A 46 0.26 55.97 14.77
CA PRO A 46 0.44 56.77 13.56
C PRO A 46 1.17 56.02 12.43
N GLU A 47 2.27 55.35 12.76
CA GLU A 47 3.08 54.59 11.80
C GLU A 47 2.30 53.39 11.23
N GLU A 48 1.43 52.78 12.05
CA GLU A 48 0.52 51.72 11.60
C GLU A 48 -0.54 52.24 10.63
N CYS A 49 -1.08 53.44 10.88
CA CYS A 49 -2.02 54.09 9.95
C CYS A 49 -1.35 54.38 8.60
N ASP A 50 -0.15 54.97 8.62
CA ASP A 50 0.61 55.28 7.40
C ASP A 50 0.90 54.01 6.59
N LEU A 51 1.35 52.94 7.26
CA LEU A 51 1.58 51.65 6.61
C LEU A 51 0.27 51.10 6.03
N ARG A 52 -0.82 51.11 6.79
CA ARG A 52 -2.12 50.60 6.35
C ARG A 52 -2.69 51.37 5.17
N ASP A 53 -2.41 52.66 5.06
CA ASP A 53 -2.85 53.48 3.95
C ASP A 53 -1.97 53.32 2.71
N SER A 54 -0.71 52.93 2.88
CA SER A 54 0.19 52.57 1.77
C SER A 54 -0.08 51.19 1.14
N LEU A 55 -0.84 50.31 1.82
CA LEU A 55 -1.10 48.96 1.33
C LEU A 55 -2.13 48.92 0.17
N PRO A 56 -1.90 48.08 -0.86
CA PRO A 56 -2.89 47.83 -1.91
C PRO A 56 -4.22 47.31 -1.36
N ALA A 57 -5.33 47.55 -2.08
CA ALA A 57 -6.68 47.22 -1.61
C ALA A 57 -6.86 45.75 -1.18
N GLY A 58 -6.29 44.80 -1.93
CA GLY A 58 -6.32 43.37 -1.59
C GLY A 58 -5.58 43.05 -0.29
N MET A 59 -4.39 43.63 -0.07
CA MET A 59 -3.62 43.44 1.17
C MET A 59 -4.27 44.14 2.36
N LYS A 60 -4.85 45.34 2.16
CA LYS A 60 -5.55 46.10 3.22
C LYS A 60 -6.73 45.31 3.79
N LYS A 61 -7.40 44.49 2.97
CA LYS A 61 -8.47 43.59 3.40
C LYS A 61 -8.01 42.54 4.41
N VAL A 62 -6.81 41.98 4.23
CA VAL A 62 -6.28 40.87 5.04
C VAL A 62 -5.42 41.37 6.21
N LEU A 63 -4.61 42.40 5.97
CA LEU A 63 -3.61 42.91 6.90
C LEU A 63 -4.07 44.17 7.64
N GLY A 64 -5.15 44.83 7.23
CA GLY A 64 -5.57 46.12 7.78
C GLY A 64 -6.02 46.11 9.24
N SER A 65 -6.25 44.94 9.83
CA SER A 65 -6.48 44.75 11.26
C SER A 65 -5.22 44.39 12.06
N LYS A 66 -4.12 44.05 11.38
CA LYS A 66 -2.87 43.59 11.99
C LYS A 66 -1.93 44.77 12.24
N ARG A 67 -1.27 44.76 13.40
CA ARG A 67 -0.30 45.79 13.82
C ARG A 67 1.11 45.34 13.41
N LEU A 68 1.47 45.58 12.16
CA LEU A 68 2.71 45.06 11.56
C LEU A 68 3.95 45.84 12.01
N VAL A 69 3.83 47.14 12.25
CA VAL A 69 4.92 48.00 12.77
C VAL A 69 5.26 47.62 14.22
N LEU A 70 4.23 47.40 15.05
CA LEU A 70 4.39 46.89 16.40
C LEU A 70 5.07 45.53 16.40
N TRP A 71 4.60 44.62 15.54
CA TRP A 71 5.17 43.29 15.41
C TRP A 71 6.65 43.34 15.03
N GLU A 72 7.03 44.13 14.02
CA GLU A 72 8.42 44.34 13.65
C GLU A 72 9.26 44.84 14.82
N ARG A 73 8.75 45.83 15.56
CA ARG A 73 9.47 46.42 16.69
C ARG A 73 9.70 45.42 17.82
N LEU A 74 8.73 44.56 18.09
CA LEU A 74 8.85 43.49 19.08
C LEU A 74 9.84 42.42 18.64
N LEU A 75 9.80 41.98 17.38
CA LEU A 75 10.77 41.01 16.84
C LEU A 75 12.21 41.51 16.95
N ARG A 76 12.45 42.79 16.63
CA ARG A 76 13.78 43.40 16.76
C ARG A 76 14.22 43.56 18.22
N GLN A 77 13.30 43.85 19.15
CA GLN A 77 13.62 43.97 20.58
C GLN A 77 14.00 42.64 21.22
N GLU A 78 13.33 41.56 20.81
CA GLU A 78 13.58 40.21 21.33
C GLU A 78 14.70 39.48 20.56
N GLY A 79 15.29 40.12 19.55
CA GLY A 79 16.40 39.55 18.78
C GLY A 79 15.99 38.34 17.93
N TYR A 80 14.79 38.36 17.34
CA TYR A 80 14.31 37.29 16.47
C TYR A 80 15.20 37.12 15.24
N ASP A 81 15.55 35.87 14.91
CA ASP A 81 16.60 35.57 13.93
C ASP A 81 16.18 35.82 12.47
N ASP A 82 14.87 35.77 12.17
CA ASP A 82 14.31 36.00 10.83
C ASP A 82 13.42 37.24 10.81
N VAL A 83 14.02 38.42 10.81
CA VAL A 83 13.25 39.68 10.68
C VAL A 83 12.76 39.89 9.24
N GLY A 84 13.27 39.13 8.26
CA GLY A 84 12.91 39.24 6.84
C GLY A 84 11.44 38.95 6.56
N ILE A 85 10.83 38.07 7.37
CA ILE A 85 9.40 37.75 7.31
C ILE A 85 8.49 38.99 7.39
N VAL A 86 8.93 40.06 8.04
CA VAL A 86 8.15 41.31 8.14
C VAL A 86 8.00 41.97 6.77
N GLU A 87 9.06 42.00 5.97
CA GLU A 87 9.00 42.57 4.63
C GLU A 87 8.19 41.67 3.70
N CYS A 88 8.27 40.34 3.87
CA CYS A 88 7.37 39.40 3.19
C CYS A 88 5.90 39.64 3.54
N MET A 89 5.58 40.04 4.78
CA MET A 89 4.21 40.37 5.15
C MET A 89 3.74 41.73 4.62
N LYS A 90 4.65 42.71 4.47
CA LYS A 90 4.30 44.05 3.97
C LYS A 90 4.22 44.13 2.44
N ARG A 91 5.12 43.44 1.74
CA ARG A 91 5.26 43.48 0.27
C ARG A 91 4.75 42.23 -0.41
N GLY A 92 4.73 41.14 0.36
CA GLY A 92 4.37 39.83 -0.10
C GLY A 92 5.54 38.86 -0.27
N VAL A 93 5.23 37.56 -0.39
CA VAL A 93 6.19 36.48 -0.64
C VAL A 93 6.38 36.29 -2.15
N PRO A 94 7.58 36.53 -2.71
CA PRO A 94 7.83 36.26 -4.12
C PRO A 94 7.73 34.76 -4.41
N LEU A 95 6.99 34.38 -5.47
CA LEU A 95 7.00 33.00 -5.96
C LEU A 95 8.30 32.73 -6.73
N GLY A 96 9.05 31.71 -6.31
CA GLY A 96 10.31 31.34 -6.93
C GLY A 96 11.29 30.74 -5.92
N THR A 97 12.58 31.02 -6.09
CA THR A 97 13.64 30.62 -5.17
C THR A 97 13.36 31.18 -3.78
N PRO A 98 13.11 30.32 -2.77
CA PRO A 98 12.86 30.81 -1.42
C PRO A 98 14.16 31.38 -0.86
N ASP A 99 14.09 32.60 -0.31
CA ASP A 99 15.13 33.09 0.58
C ASP A 99 15.26 32.10 1.75
N THR A 100 16.48 31.70 2.07
CA THR A 100 16.75 30.86 3.24
C THR A 100 17.27 31.77 4.34
N PRO A 101 16.47 32.11 5.36
CA PRO A 101 16.95 32.90 6.49
C PRO A 101 18.14 32.20 7.14
N PRO A 102 19.15 32.94 7.65
CA PRO A 102 20.36 32.35 8.22
C PRO A 102 20.12 31.37 9.38
N CYS A 103 18.95 31.43 10.01
CA CYS A 103 18.54 30.54 11.11
C CYS A 103 18.07 29.15 10.64
N TYR A 104 17.95 28.90 9.34
CA TYR A 104 17.55 27.61 8.79
C TYR A 104 18.63 27.03 7.87
N ASP A 105 18.93 25.74 8.04
CA ASP A 105 19.82 25.03 7.13
C ASP A 105 19.16 24.85 5.75
N ALA A 106 19.89 25.22 4.70
CA ALA A 106 19.42 25.04 3.32
C ALA A 106 19.38 23.54 2.98
N LYS A 107 18.17 22.98 2.84
CA LYS A 107 17.98 21.63 2.33
C LYS A 107 17.99 21.65 0.80
N LEU A 108 19.11 21.21 0.20
CA LEU A 108 19.19 21.05 -1.25
C LEU A 108 18.20 19.97 -1.72
N THR A 109 17.17 20.39 -2.46
CA THR A 109 16.26 19.48 -3.16
C THR A 109 16.40 19.76 -4.65
N PRO A 110 17.21 18.99 -5.40
CA PRO A 110 17.45 19.26 -6.81
C PRO A 110 16.15 19.11 -7.61
N ALA A 111 15.90 20.04 -8.54
CA ALA A 111 14.77 19.94 -9.45
C ALA A 111 14.92 18.69 -10.32
N THR A 112 13.88 17.85 -10.36
CA THR A 112 13.89 16.60 -11.13
C THR A 112 13.60 16.81 -12.62
N ILE A 113 13.18 18.03 -13.00
CA ILE A 113 12.86 18.44 -14.37
C ILE A 113 13.39 19.86 -14.60
N THR A 114 13.75 20.20 -15.84
CA THR A 114 14.16 21.56 -16.19
C THR A 114 12.94 22.49 -16.33
N GLU A 115 13.16 23.80 -16.29
CA GLU A 115 12.09 24.80 -16.51
C GLU A 115 11.43 24.63 -17.88
N ASP A 116 12.22 24.42 -18.94
CA ASP A 116 11.71 24.18 -20.29
C ASP A 116 10.82 22.93 -20.34
N GLN A 117 11.28 21.84 -19.73
CA GLN A 117 10.48 20.61 -19.61
C GLN A 117 9.20 20.82 -18.81
N LEU A 118 9.22 21.66 -17.77
CA LEU A 118 8.01 22.00 -17.01
C LEU A 118 7.03 22.80 -17.87
N ARG A 119 7.50 23.80 -18.63
CA ARG A 119 6.66 24.63 -19.51
C ARG A 119 6.03 23.82 -20.64
N ASP A 120 6.79 22.93 -21.26
CA ASP A 120 6.31 22.02 -22.30
C ASP A 120 5.25 21.04 -21.76
N ASN A 121 5.47 20.51 -20.55
CA ASN A 121 4.53 19.59 -19.90
C ASN A 121 3.28 20.30 -19.32
N ALA A 122 3.37 21.57 -18.95
CA ALA A 122 2.28 22.31 -18.32
C ALA A 122 1.04 22.40 -19.24
N ILE A 123 1.25 22.57 -20.55
CA ILE A 123 0.17 22.62 -21.55
C ILE A 123 -0.64 21.32 -21.51
N TRP A 124 0.03 20.18 -21.52
CA TRP A 124 -0.61 18.86 -21.51
C TRP A 124 -1.22 18.53 -20.15
N ARG A 125 -0.51 18.82 -19.04
CA ARG A 125 -1.03 18.60 -17.69
C ARG A 125 -2.30 19.38 -17.42
N ARG A 126 -2.40 20.65 -17.85
CA ARG A 126 -3.62 21.46 -17.74
C ARG A 126 -4.78 20.85 -18.52
N LYS A 127 -4.55 20.46 -19.78
CA LYS A 127 -5.55 19.77 -20.60
C LYS A 127 -6.02 18.46 -19.96
N THR A 128 -5.11 17.68 -19.40
CA THR A 128 -5.45 16.42 -18.69
C THR A 128 -6.23 16.67 -17.40
N LEU A 129 -5.90 17.73 -16.64
CA LEU A 129 -6.60 18.09 -15.41
C LEU A 129 -8.04 18.53 -15.67
N ILE A 130 -8.24 19.37 -16.70
CA ILE A 130 -9.56 19.84 -17.14
C ILE A 130 -10.37 18.67 -17.72
N ALA A 131 -9.74 17.78 -18.49
CA ALA A 131 -10.42 16.64 -19.11
C ALA A 131 -10.68 15.47 -18.15
N LYS A 132 -10.21 15.54 -16.90
CA LYS A 132 -10.39 14.46 -15.93
C LYS A 132 -11.83 14.52 -15.40
N PRO A 133 -12.70 13.52 -15.68
CA PRO A 133 -14.04 13.52 -15.13
C PRO A 133 -13.95 13.45 -13.60
N LEU A 134 -14.59 14.40 -12.92
CA LEU A 134 -14.80 14.35 -11.49
C LEU A 134 -15.71 13.15 -11.21
N SER A 135 -15.15 12.07 -10.67
CA SER A 135 -15.90 10.91 -10.19
C SER A 135 -16.58 11.28 -8.86
N VAL A 136 -17.59 12.14 -8.92
CA VAL A 136 -18.42 12.48 -7.77
C VAL A 136 -19.87 12.42 -8.23
N ALA A 137 -20.72 11.69 -7.51
CA ALA A 137 -22.15 11.67 -7.76
C ALA A 137 -22.71 13.11 -7.72
N ASP A 138 -23.71 13.40 -8.55
CA ASP A 138 -24.26 14.74 -8.81
C ASP A 138 -24.67 15.51 -7.53
N GLU A 139 -24.92 14.82 -6.40
CA GLU A 139 -25.33 15.40 -5.11
C GLU A 139 -24.25 16.26 -4.41
N CYS A 140 -22.98 16.22 -4.83
CA CYS A 140 -21.88 17.02 -4.23
C CYS A 140 -21.59 18.35 -4.93
N PHE A 141 -22.21 18.65 -6.07
CA PHE A 141 -21.98 19.91 -6.78
C PHE A 141 -22.69 21.09 -6.10
N ASP A 142 -23.94 20.91 -5.68
CA ASP A 142 -24.72 21.98 -5.05
C ASP A 142 -24.08 22.55 -3.76
N PRO A 143 -23.52 21.74 -2.84
CA PRO A 143 -22.83 22.27 -1.65
C PRO A 143 -21.51 22.98 -1.99
N LEU A 144 -20.80 22.51 -3.03
CA LEU A 144 -19.52 23.09 -3.45
C LEU A 144 -19.75 24.45 -4.15
N GLU A 145 -20.77 24.52 -5.01
CA GLU A 145 -21.18 25.75 -5.68
C GLU A 145 -21.73 26.77 -4.67
N ALA A 146 -22.51 26.32 -3.68
CA ALA A 146 -22.94 27.17 -2.57
C ALA A 146 -21.75 27.72 -1.76
N ALA A 147 -20.74 26.89 -1.47
CA ALA A 147 -19.53 27.32 -0.77
C ALA A 147 -18.71 28.32 -1.61
N CYS A 148 -18.50 28.05 -2.90
CA CYS A 148 -17.82 28.98 -3.82
C CYS A 148 -18.56 30.31 -3.93
N LYS A 149 -19.91 30.29 -3.98
CA LYS A 149 -20.73 31.49 -4.03
C LYS A 149 -20.66 32.29 -2.73
N GLU A 150 -20.66 31.61 -1.59
CA GLU A 150 -20.45 32.23 -0.28
C GLU A 150 -19.04 32.84 -0.15
N GLU A 151 -18.01 32.20 -0.70
CA GLU A 151 -16.65 32.73 -0.77
C GLU A 151 -16.55 33.93 -1.71
N LEU A 152 -17.27 33.94 -2.83
CA LEU A 152 -17.41 35.07 -3.76
C LEU A 152 -18.12 36.26 -3.10
N GLU A 153 -19.22 36.02 -2.39
CA GLU A 153 -19.96 37.06 -1.65
C GLU A 153 -19.13 37.68 -0.51
N LYS A 154 -18.24 36.88 0.10
CA LYS A 154 -17.23 37.36 1.07
C LYS A 154 -16.00 37.99 0.41
N GLY A 155 -15.89 37.91 -0.92
CA GLY A 155 -14.73 38.32 -1.73
C GLY A 155 -13.44 37.60 -1.33
N SER A 156 -13.53 36.35 -0.89
CA SER A 156 -12.39 35.50 -0.51
C SER A 156 -11.76 34.80 -1.71
N VAL A 157 -12.55 34.65 -2.78
CA VAL A 157 -12.14 34.17 -4.10
C VAL A 157 -12.72 35.12 -5.16
N GLU A 158 -12.05 35.22 -6.30
CA GLU A 158 -12.46 36.04 -7.43
C GLU A 158 -12.67 35.13 -8.64
N GLY A 159 -13.63 35.48 -9.49
CA GLY A 159 -14.13 34.65 -10.59
C GLY A 159 -15.65 34.76 -10.73
N PRO A 160 -16.32 33.87 -11.49
CA PRO A 160 -15.71 32.87 -12.39
C PRO A 160 -14.94 33.54 -13.53
N PHE A 161 -13.75 33.01 -13.82
CA PHE A 161 -12.97 33.37 -15.02
C PHE A 161 -13.38 32.46 -16.16
N PHE A 162 -13.63 33.03 -17.35
CA PHE A 162 -14.17 32.29 -18.49
C PHE A 162 -13.16 32.13 -19.63
N SER A 163 -11.96 32.70 -19.48
CA SER A 163 -10.87 32.58 -20.43
C SER A 163 -9.52 32.42 -19.74
N GLU A 164 -8.57 31.77 -20.44
CA GLU A 164 -7.21 31.53 -19.94
C GLU A 164 -6.41 32.85 -19.80
N ASP A 165 -6.78 33.88 -20.57
CA ASP A 165 -6.16 35.21 -20.51
C ASP A 165 -6.61 36.00 -19.25
N GLU A 166 -7.90 35.91 -18.88
CA GLU A 166 -8.41 36.49 -17.62
C GLU A 166 -7.79 35.83 -16.38
N ASP A 167 -7.58 34.51 -16.45
CA ASP A 167 -6.94 33.72 -15.39
C ASP A 167 -5.44 34.06 -15.28
N ALA A 168 -4.75 34.21 -16.41
CA ALA A 168 -3.32 34.56 -16.45
C ALA A 168 -3.03 35.99 -15.95
N ASP A 169 -3.85 36.98 -16.33
CA ASP A 169 -3.71 38.36 -15.86
C ASP A 169 -4.02 38.47 -14.35
N TYR A 170 -5.01 37.71 -13.87
CA TYR A 170 -5.32 37.60 -12.44
C TYR A 170 -4.19 36.94 -11.65
N PHE A 171 -3.67 35.78 -12.09
CA PHE A 171 -2.58 35.07 -11.42
C PHE A 171 -1.23 35.79 -11.48
N ALA A 172 -0.95 36.58 -12.53
CA ALA A 172 0.23 37.44 -12.59
C ALA A 172 0.20 38.53 -11.50
N SER A 173 -1.00 38.98 -11.09
CA SER A 173 -1.19 39.92 -9.97
C SER A 173 -1.22 39.23 -8.59
N LEU A 174 -1.50 37.92 -8.56
CA LEU A 174 -1.75 37.10 -7.37
C LEU A 174 -0.64 36.07 -7.11
N ALA A 175 0.62 36.42 -7.35
CA ALA A 175 1.75 35.57 -7.00
C ALA A 175 1.99 35.50 -5.46
N LEU A 176 0.94 35.53 -4.65
CA LEU A 176 1.06 35.94 -3.25
C LEU A 176 -0.14 35.58 -2.38
N ASP A 177 -0.53 34.31 -2.32
CA ASP A 177 -1.43 33.87 -1.24
C ASP A 177 -1.34 32.36 -0.97
N ILE A 178 -0.44 31.97 -0.05
CA ILE A 178 -0.54 30.66 0.61
C ILE A 178 -0.43 30.89 2.12
N SER A 179 -1.53 31.32 2.76
CA SER A 179 -1.70 31.08 4.21
C SER A 179 -3.16 31.21 4.66
N LYS A 180 -3.98 30.19 4.42
CA LYS A 180 -5.37 30.14 4.93
C LYS A 180 -5.86 28.79 5.45
N ARG A 181 -4.99 27.81 5.71
CA ARG A 181 -5.42 26.49 6.24
C ARG A 181 -5.63 26.41 7.76
N VAL A 182 -5.69 27.53 8.48
CA VAL A 182 -5.84 27.54 9.95
C VAL A 182 -7.17 28.14 10.44
N ALA A 183 -8.03 28.70 9.58
CA ALA A 183 -9.20 29.45 10.02
C ALA A 183 -10.57 28.74 9.90
N ASP A 184 -10.69 27.58 9.25
CA ASP A 184 -12.01 27.02 8.90
C ASP A 184 -12.60 26.00 9.88
N ALA A 185 -12.17 25.99 11.14
CA ALA A 185 -12.79 25.14 12.18
C ALA A 185 -14.03 25.77 12.86
N ALA A 186 -14.52 26.93 12.41
CA ALA A 186 -15.43 27.75 13.21
C ALA A 186 -16.94 27.71 12.83
N ASN A 187 -17.38 27.16 11.69
CA ASN A 187 -18.75 27.41 11.20
C ASN A 187 -19.69 26.20 11.05
N ARG A 188 -19.45 25.11 11.78
CA ARG A 188 -20.41 24.00 11.92
C ARG A 188 -20.86 23.89 13.38
N PRO A 189 -21.89 24.62 13.83
CA PRO A 189 -22.28 24.68 15.24
C PRO A 189 -22.60 23.30 15.83
N ASP A 190 -23.15 22.38 15.03
CA ASP A 190 -23.49 21.02 15.45
C ASP A 190 -22.25 20.14 15.63
N LEU A 191 -21.29 20.29 14.70
CA LEU A 191 -20.02 19.57 14.73
C LEU A 191 -19.12 20.09 15.86
N ALA A 192 -19.11 21.41 16.09
CA ALA A 192 -18.40 22.05 17.18
C ALA A 192 -18.99 21.65 18.54
N LYS A 193 -20.33 21.53 18.65
CA LYS A 193 -21.00 21.09 19.87
C LYS A 193 -20.74 19.61 20.17
N TRP A 194 -20.77 18.75 19.15
CA TRP A 194 -20.36 17.35 19.27
C TRP A 194 -18.89 17.21 19.64
N PHE A 195 -17.98 17.94 18.96
CA PHE A 195 -16.55 17.93 19.24
C PHE A 195 -16.24 18.44 20.64
N CYS A 196 -16.86 19.54 21.08
CA CYS A 196 -16.73 20.06 22.45
C CYS A 196 -17.26 19.06 23.48
N ALA A 197 -18.34 18.32 23.17
CA ALA A 197 -18.83 17.25 24.04
C ALA A 197 -17.86 16.06 24.10
N GLU A 198 -17.29 15.65 22.97
CA GLU A 198 -16.28 14.59 22.87
C GLU A 198 -14.99 14.99 23.62
N VAL A 199 -14.49 16.21 23.42
CA VAL A 199 -13.33 16.77 24.12
C VAL A 199 -13.60 16.89 25.62
N LYS A 200 -14.77 17.39 26.04
CA LYS A 200 -15.13 17.49 27.45
C LYS A 200 -15.21 16.11 28.11
N CYS A 201 -15.86 15.16 27.45
CA CYS A 201 -15.93 13.77 27.91
C CYS A 201 -14.52 13.17 28.02
N THR A 202 -13.68 13.36 27.01
CA THR A 202 -12.29 12.88 26.98
C THR A 202 -11.48 13.51 28.11
N LEU A 203 -11.52 14.83 28.30
CA LEU A 203 -10.81 15.52 29.38
C LEU A 203 -11.29 15.10 30.77
N GLN A 204 -12.59 14.83 30.94
CA GLN A 204 -13.14 14.32 32.21
C GLN A 204 -12.72 12.87 32.48
N GLN A 205 -12.54 12.07 31.44
CA GLN A 205 -12.13 10.67 31.53
C GLN A 205 -10.61 10.46 31.51
N THR A 206 -9.84 11.51 31.15
CA THR A 206 -8.37 11.47 31.06
C THR A 206 -7.77 12.28 32.21
N PRO A 207 -7.57 11.68 33.40
CA PRO A 207 -6.87 12.37 34.48
C PRO A 207 -5.44 12.75 34.04
N PRO A 208 -4.81 13.76 34.66
CA PRO A 208 -3.41 14.09 34.40
C PRO A 208 -2.54 12.84 34.45
N ARG A 209 -1.76 12.60 33.38
CA ARG A 209 -0.92 11.42 33.25
C ARG A 209 0.05 11.38 34.44
N THR A 210 -0.11 10.39 35.32
CA THR A 210 0.75 10.22 36.48
C THR A 210 1.97 9.39 36.06
N LEU A 211 3.11 10.07 35.89
CA LEU A 211 4.37 9.41 35.60
C LEU A 211 4.93 8.79 36.88
N ARG A 212 4.80 7.46 37.01
CA ARG A 212 5.45 6.73 38.11
C ARG A 212 6.90 6.48 37.72
N LEU A 213 7.83 7.03 38.51
CA LEU A 213 9.28 6.81 38.39
C LEU A 213 9.70 5.35 38.69
N ALA A 214 8.75 4.47 38.99
CA ALA A 214 8.98 3.10 39.39
C ALA A 214 8.74 2.15 38.21
N ALA A 215 9.81 1.83 37.49
CA ALA A 215 10.32 0.47 37.29
C ALA A 215 11.38 0.48 36.19
N ASP A 216 12.55 -0.04 36.50
CA ASP A 216 13.65 -0.30 35.57
C ASP A 216 13.28 -1.46 34.62
N HIS A 217 12.26 -1.25 33.79
CA HIS A 217 11.87 -2.19 32.75
C HIS A 217 12.47 -1.71 31.42
N GLY A 218 13.15 -2.63 30.73
CA GLY A 218 13.69 -2.40 29.40
C GLY A 218 12.60 -1.98 28.41
N VAL A 219 13.03 -1.36 27.31
CA VAL A 219 12.12 -0.94 26.23
C VAL A 219 11.67 -2.19 25.47
N LEU A 220 10.35 -2.38 25.39
CA LEU A 220 9.76 -3.41 24.54
C LEU A 220 9.81 -3.01 23.08
N HIS A 221 9.97 -3.98 22.19
CA HIS A 221 9.84 -3.79 20.75
C HIS A 221 8.70 -4.65 20.22
N LEU A 222 7.64 -4.03 19.73
CA LEU A 222 6.50 -4.69 19.09
C LEU A 222 6.53 -4.37 17.59
N TYR A 223 6.73 -5.38 16.77
CA TYR A 223 6.59 -5.31 15.33
C TYR A 223 5.19 -5.74 14.94
N VAL A 224 4.55 -5.02 14.02
CA VAL A 224 3.24 -5.37 13.46
C VAL A 224 3.31 -5.34 11.95
N ASP A 225 2.47 -6.16 11.33
CA ASP A 225 2.33 -6.23 9.87
C ASP A 225 0.95 -6.76 9.47
N GLY A 226 0.55 -6.51 8.23
CA GLY A 226 -0.69 -6.98 7.62
C GLY A 226 -0.47 -7.46 6.19
N SER A 227 -1.12 -8.55 5.79
CA SER A 227 -1.13 -9.05 4.40
C SER A 227 -2.51 -8.84 3.76
N TRP A 228 -2.54 -8.63 2.44
CA TRP A 228 -3.78 -8.56 1.67
C TRP A 228 -3.62 -9.28 0.32
N GLU A 229 -4.15 -10.50 0.23
CA GLU A 229 -4.13 -11.27 -1.02
C GLU A 229 -5.44 -12.03 -1.24
N ARG A 230 -6.02 -11.90 -2.44
CA ARG A 230 -7.19 -12.68 -2.89
C ARG A 230 -8.38 -12.68 -1.91
N GLY A 231 -8.64 -11.55 -1.25
CA GLY A 231 -9.73 -11.41 -0.28
C GLY A 231 -9.39 -11.92 1.13
N PHE A 232 -8.14 -12.34 1.36
CA PHE A 232 -7.65 -12.75 2.67
C PHE A 232 -6.79 -11.64 3.28
N ALA A 233 -7.09 -11.28 4.53
CA ALA A 233 -6.39 -10.26 5.29
C ALA A 233 -5.70 -10.88 6.51
N GLY A 234 -4.39 -11.12 6.41
CA GLY A 234 -3.57 -11.68 7.49
C GLY A 234 -3.05 -10.60 8.43
N LEU A 235 -2.85 -10.96 9.71
CA LEU A 235 -2.29 -10.09 10.75
C LEU A 235 -1.08 -10.78 11.39
N GLY A 236 0.02 -10.07 11.49
CA GLY A 236 1.24 -10.54 12.14
C GLY A 236 1.70 -9.60 13.24
N ALA A 237 2.22 -10.16 14.34
CA ALA A 237 2.90 -9.37 15.35
C ALA A 237 4.02 -10.13 16.04
N VAL A 238 5.12 -9.43 16.36
CA VAL A 238 6.26 -9.98 17.10
C VAL A 238 6.64 -9.01 18.21
N LEU A 239 6.61 -9.47 19.46
CA LEU A 239 7.09 -8.71 20.60
C LEU A 239 8.42 -9.31 21.08
N THR A 240 9.40 -8.44 21.32
CA THR A 240 10.64 -8.81 22.01
C THR A 240 10.81 -7.98 23.27
N ASP A 241 11.23 -8.65 24.34
CA ASP A 241 11.62 -8.04 25.60
C ASP A 241 13.12 -8.25 25.82
N PRO A 242 13.96 -7.27 25.46
CA PRO A 242 15.41 -7.39 25.57
C PRO A 242 15.90 -7.63 27.00
N SER A 243 15.13 -7.21 28.01
CA SER A 243 15.53 -7.33 29.42
C SER A 243 15.42 -8.77 29.95
N SER A 244 14.49 -9.56 29.41
CA SER A 244 14.29 -10.96 29.77
C SER A 244 14.75 -11.95 28.69
N GLY A 245 15.05 -11.46 27.48
CA GLY A 245 15.29 -12.29 26.30
C GLY A 245 14.04 -12.98 25.77
N ALA A 246 12.86 -12.67 26.30
CA ALA A 246 11.61 -13.31 25.89
C ALA A 246 11.10 -12.72 24.56
N GLY A 247 10.74 -13.61 23.63
CA GLY A 247 10.05 -13.28 22.39
C GLY A 247 8.65 -13.89 22.35
N ARG A 248 7.69 -13.19 21.77
CA ARG A 248 6.33 -13.70 21.51
C ARG A 248 5.91 -13.36 20.09
N VAL A 249 5.23 -14.28 19.45
CA VAL A 249 4.72 -14.13 18.08
C VAL A 249 3.23 -14.39 18.09
N TRP A 250 2.47 -13.53 17.41
CA TRP A 250 1.05 -13.69 17.18
C TRP A 250 0.74 -13.69 15.69
N GLN A 251 -0.31 -14.42 15.37
CA GLN A 251 -0.90 -14.48 14.06
C GLN A 251 -2.41 -14.32 14.21
N GLY A 252 -3.02 -13.62 13.27
CA GLY A 252 -4.46 -13.41 13.22
C GLY A 252 -4.95 -13.22 11.80
N VAL A 253 -6.26 -13.05 11.68
CA VAL A 253 -6.94 -12.73 10.42
C VAL A 253 -8.00 -11.68 10.68
N VAL A 254 -8.23 -10.78 9.73
CA VAL A 254 -9.35 -9.84 9.81
C VAL A 254 -10.64 -10.59 9.48
N LEU A 255 -11.70 -10.35 10.26
CA LEU A 255 -12.99 -10.98 10.02
C LEU A 255 -13.60 -10.51 8.69
N PRO A 256 -14.24 -11.40 7.89
CA PRO A 256 -14.84 -11.04 6.61
C PRO A 256 -15.82 -9.86 6.69
N ALA A 257 -16.60 -9.76 7.77
CA ALA A 257 -17.54 -8.65 7.96
C ALA A 257 -16.85 -7.28 8.08
N ILE A 258 -15.63 -7.24 8.63
CA ILE A 258 -14.82 -6.03 8.73
C ILE A 258 -14.21 -5.69 7.36
N ILE A 259 -13.73 -6.70 6.63
CA ILE A 259 -13.20 -6.57 5.27
C ILE A 259 -14.27 -5.98 4.35
N SER A 260 -15.46 -6.57 4.29
CA SER A 260 -16.56 -6.07 3.44
C SER A 260 -16.98 -4.65 3.79
N LYS A 261 -16.90 -4.27 5.08
CA LYS A 261 -17.13 -2.88 5.49
C LYS A 261 -16.06 -1.95 4.92
N TRP A 262 -14.79 -2.30 5.03
CA TRP A 262 -13.72 -1.47 4.48
C TRP A 262 -13.74 -1.40 2.96
N GLU A 263 -14.05 -2.51 2.27
CA GLU A 263 -14.22 -2.53 0.81
C GLU A 263 -15.29 -1.53 0.36
N SER A 264 -16.40 -1.44 1.09
CA SER A 264 -17.46 -0.47 0.79
C SER A 264 -17.05 1.00 0.98
N GLU A 265 -16.03 1.27 1.80
CA GLU A 265 -15.57 2.63 2.11
C GLU A 265 -14.40 3.09 1.23
N VAL A 266 -13.47 2.20 0.90
CA VAL A 266 -12.19 2.56 0.24
C VAL A 266 -11.83 1.69 -0.98
N GLY A 267 -12.67 0.72 -1.34
CA GLY A 267 -12.42 -0.21 -2.44
C GLY A 267 -11.40 -1.31 -2.10
N ASP A 268 -10.78 -1.88 -3.14
CA ASP A 268 -9.99 -3.12 -3.04
C ASP A 268 -8.58 -2.95 -2.41
N HIS A 269 -8.18 -1.72 -2.09
CA HIS A 269 -6.85 -1.40 -1.56
C HIS A 269 -6.85 -1.29 -0.03
N LEU A 270 -7.00 -2.42 0.66
CA LEU A 270 -7.22 -2.48 2.11
C LEU A 270 -5.97 -2.58 2.99
N ILE A 271 -4.77 -2.63 2.39
CA ILE A 271 -3.52 -2.93 3.12
C ILE A 271 -3.27 -1.98 4.31
N CYS A 272 -3.52 -0.67 4.12
CA CYS A 272 -3.33 0.32 5.17
C CYS A 272 -4.30 0.11 6.36
N GLN A 273 -5.54 -0.30 6.11
CA GLN A 273 -6.51 -0.61 7.15
C GLN A 273 -6.09 -1.83 7.94
N ILE A 274 -5.63 -2.87 7.25
CA ILE A 274 -5.20 -4.14 7.85
C ILE A 274 -4.01 -3.91 8.77
N GLU A 275 -3.03 -3.11 8.35
CA GLU A 275 -1.86 -2.80 9.17
C GLU A 275 -2.18 -1.94 10.41
N VAL A 276 -3.03 -0.92 10.27
CA VAL A 276 -3.52 -0.16 11.44
C VAL A 276 -4.32 -1.06 12.38
N TYR A 277 -5.10 -1.97 11.83
CA TYR A 277 -5.87 -2.94 12.61
C TYR A 277 -4.95 -3.89 13.39
N ALA A 278 -3.84 -4.36 12.79
CA ALA A 278 -2.83 -5.14 13.49
C ALA A 278 -2.29 -4.39 14.72
N ALA A 279 -1.93 -3.11 14.55
CA ALA A 279 -1.47 -2.26 15.65
C ALA A 279 -2.55 -2.09 16.75
N LEU A 280 -3.80 -1.84 16.36
CA LEU A 280 -4.94 -1.71 17.27
C LEU A 280 -5.20 -2.99 18.07
N CYS A 281 -5.26 -4.14 17.40
CA CYS A 281 -5.48 -5.43 18.03
C CYS A 281 -4.40 -5.71 19.08
N MET A 282 -3.13 -5.50 18.74
CA MET A 282 -2.03 -5.73 19.69
C MET A 282 -2.06 -4.74 20.86
N ARG A 283 -2.38 -3.47 20.60
CA ARG A 283 -2.46 -2.44 21.64
C ARG A 283 -3.58 -2.72 22.64
N ASP A 284 -4.74 -3.19 22.18
CA ASP A 284 -5.87 -3.55 23.04
C ASP A 284 -5.64 -4.89 23.75
N TYR A 285 -5.15 -5.91 23.03
CA TYR A 285 -4.89 -7.24 23.59
C TYR A 285 -3.83 -7.21 24.70
N LEU A 286 -2.76 -6.43 24.52
CA LEU A 286 -1.66 -6.31 25.49
C LEU A 286 -1.84 -5.16 26.48
N LYS A 287 -2.99 -4.46 26.53
CA LYS A 287 -3.16 -3.22 27.31
C LYS A 287 -2.78 -3.33 28.78
N CYS A 288 -3.15 -4.43 29.44
CA CYS A 288 -2.80 -4.66 30.85
C CYS A 288 -1.30 -4.92 31.03
N PHE A 289 -0.68 -5.64 30.09
CA PHE A 289 0.74 -5.97 30.12
C PHE A 289 1.64 -4.77 29.77
N LEU A 290 1.17 -3.87 28.91
CA LEU A 290 1.88 -2.66 28.47
C LEU A 290 1.73 -1.48 29.45
N LYS A 291 0.83 -1.59 30.43
CA LYS A 291 0.56 -0.51 31.39
C LYS A 291 1.85 -0.10 32.10
N ASP A 292 2.13 1.20 32.09
CA ASP A 292 3.30 1.85 32.68
C ASP A 292 4.67 1.40 32.10
N ARG A 293 4.69 0.76 30.92
CA ARG A 293 5.92 0.29 30.25
C ARG A 293 6.31 1.08 29.02
N LYS A 294 7.60 1.03 28.67
CA LYS A 294 8.17 1.61 27.45
C LYS A 294 8.01 0.65 26.28
N LEU A 295 7.44 1.13 25.18
CA LEU A 295 7.16 0.35 24.00
C LEU A 295 7.57 1.15 22.76
N ILE A 296 8.36 0.52 21.89
CA ILE A 296 8.51 0.95 20.50
C ILE A 296 7.64 0.02 19.64
N LEU A 297 6.69 0.60 18.92
CA LEU A 297 5.88 -0.06 17.91
C LEU A 297 6.49 0.20 16.54
N TRP A 298 6.91 -0.87 15.87
CA TRP A 298 7.51 -0.86 14.54
C TRP A 298 6.46 -1.28 13.50
N THR A 299 6.35 -0.49 12.43
CA THR A 299 5.55 -0.77 11.23
C THR A 299 6.37 -0.37 10.00
N ASP A 300 6.18 -1.03 8.88
CA ASP A 300 6.87 -0.73 7.63
C ASP A 300 6.05 0.12 6.64
N ASN A 301 4.81 0.43 6.99
CA ASN A 301 3.95 1.32 6.23
C ASN A 301 3.88 2.73 6.82
N ASP A 302 4.27 3.70 6.01
CA ASP A 302 4.28 5.10 6.41
C ASP A 302 2.87 5.66 6.68
N ALA A 303 1.83 5.17 6.02
CA ALA A 303 0.46 5.61 6.30
C ALA A 303 0.04 5.20 7.72
N THR A 304 0.32 3.94 8.10
CA THR A 304 0.11 3.40 9.45
C THR A 304 0.90 4.18 10.49
N ARG A 305 2.21 4.37 10.26
CA ARG A 305 3.07 5.16 11.16
C ARG A 305 2.53 6.56 11.37
N LEU A 306 2.29 7.29 10.27
CA LEU A 306 1.88 8.69 10.34
C LEU A 306 0.50 8.86 10.97
N CYS A 307 -0.44 7.95 10.73
CA CYS A 307 -1.77 8.06 11.32
C CYS A 307 -1.77 7.78 12.82
N LEU A 308 -0.99 6.79 13.28
CA LEU A 308 -0.84 6.48 14.71
C LEU A 308 -0.13 7.62 15.44
N VAL A 309 0.94 8.19 14.87
CA VAL A 309 1.66 9.34 15.46
C VAL A 309 0.78 10.59 15.51
N LYS A 310 0.05 10.90 14.44
CA LYS A 310 -0.80 12.10 14.38
C LYS A 310 -2.12 11.95 15.14
N GLY A 311 -2.51 10.72 15.51
CA GLY A 311 -3.82 10.43 16.08
C GLY A 311 -4.99 10.69 15.13
N ARG A 312 -4.76 10.81 13.81
CA ARG A 312 -5.81 11.09 12.81
C ARG A 312 -5.48 10.50 11.44
N SER A 313 -6.52 10.19 10.67
CA SER A 313 -6.42 9.76 9.27
C SER A 313 -7.53 10.43 8.43
N PRO A 314 -7.29 10.77 7.16
CA PRO A 314 -8.36 11.19 6.25
C PRO A 314 -9.30 10.03 5.87
N SER A 315 -8.85 8.78 6.00
CA SER A 315 -9.70 7.60 5.78
C SER A 315 -10.61 7.38 7.00
N PRO A 316 -11.95 7.33 6.83
CA PRO A 316 -12.89 7.14 7.95
C PRO A 316 -12.64 5.86 8.76
N SER A 317 -12.44 4.71 8.10
CA SER A 317 -12.12 3.43 8.73
C SER A 317 -10.84 3.48 9.55
N MET A 318 -9.76 4.01 8.98
CA MET A 318 -8.50 4.18 9.73
C MET A 318 -8.66 5.17 10.88
N HIS A 319 -9.44 6.24 10.69
CA HIS A 319 -9.66 7.23 11.74
C HIS A 319 -10.37 6.64 12.96
N ASP A 320 -11.42 5.81 12.76
CA ASP A 320 -12.09 5.11 13.87
C ASP A 320 -11.12 4.19 14.62
N MET A 321 -10.27 3.45 13.89
CA MET A 321 -9.26 2.57 14.50
C MET A 321 -8.22 3.34 15.30
N VAL A 322 -7.71 4.45 14.77
CA VAL A 322 -6.73 5.30 15.46
C VAL A 322 -7.34 5.95 16.71
N LYS A 323 -8.60 6.38 16.67
CA LYS A 323 -9.30 6.87 17.88
C LYS A 323 -9.35 5.81 18.98
N ARG A 324 -9.71 4.57 18.62
CA ARG A 324 -9.73 3.44 19.57
C ARG A 324 -8.34 3.10 20.08
N PHE A 325 -7.33 3.16 19.22
CA PHE A 325 -5.94 2.96 19.59
C PHE A 325 -5.50 3.97 20.65
N GLY A 326 -5.79 5.26 20.44
CA GLY A 326 -5.49 6.33 21.40
C GLY A 326 -6.28 6.22 22.71
N ARG A 327 -7.50 5.69 22.69
CA ARG A 327 -8.29 5.46 23.91
C ARG A 327 -7.64 4.45 24.85
N ALA A 328 -6.96 3.44 24.34
CA ALA A 328 -6.25 2.46 25.16
C ALA A 328 -5.14 3.12 26.03
N ASP A 329 -4.56 4.23 25.57
CA ASP A 329 -3.57 5.01 26.30
C ASP A 329 -4.15 5.83 27.46
N VAL A 330 -5.46 6.14 27.41
CA VAL A 330 -6.17 6.81 28.51
C VAL A 330 -6.45 5.84 29.63
N GLU A 331 -6.97 4.65 29.30
CA GLU A 331 -7.38 3.64 30.27
C GLU A 331 -6.19 2.84 30.82
N HIS A 332 -5.19 2.57 29.98
CA HIS A 332 -4.02 1.74 30.28
C HIS A 332 -2.75 2.41 29.71
N PRO A 333 -2.22 3.47 30.36
CA PRO A 333 -1.15 4.27 29.80
C PRO A 333 0.11 3.44 29.49
N CYS A 334 0.68 3.67 28.31
CA CYS A 334 1.93 3.07 27.85
C CYS A 334 2.85 4.18 27.33
N TYR A 335 4.17 4.07 27.54
CA TYR A 335 5.15 4.99 26.97
C TYR A 335 5.47 4.55 25.54
N LEU A 336 4.52 4.83 24.65
CA LEU A 336 4.56 4.42 23.25
C LEU A 336 5.41 5.36 22.38
N TRP A 337 6.31 4.79 21.60
CA TRP A 337 6.97 5.39 20.44
C TRP A 337 6.57 4.58 19.20
N VAL A 338 6.21 5.24 18.11
CA VAL A 338 5.87 4.56 16.85
C VAL A 338 6.91 4.95 15.81
N ASP A 339 7.54 3.96 15.17
CA ASP A 339 8.58 4.21 14.19
C ASP A 339 8.56 3.22 13.02
N ARG A 340 9.34 3.53 11.99
CA ARG A 340 9.42 2.78 10.75
C ARG A 340 10.48 1.69 10.85
N VAL A 341 10.13 0.47 10.44
CA VAL A 341 11.09 -0.60 10.11
C VAL A 341 11.07 -0.83 8.59
N PRO A 342 12.19 -1.15 7.91
CA PRO A 342 12.14 -1.60 6.52
C PRO A 342 11.38 -2.93 6.40
N SER A 343 10.57 -3.13 5.36
CA SER A 343 9.77 -4.36 5.16
C SER A 343 10.63 -5.62 5.20
N MET A 344 11.82 -5.60 4.57
CA MET A 344 12.79 -6.70 4.58
C MET A 344 13.34 -7.03 5.97
N SER A 345 13.13 -6.17 6.95
CA SER A 345 13.58 -6.32 8.33
C SER A 345 12.40 -6.39 9.31
N ASN A 346 11.15 -6.48 8.82
CA ASN A 346 9.96 -6.59 9.66
C ASN A 346 9.67 -8.08 9.96
N PRO A 347 9.98 -8.59 11.17
CA PRO A 347 9.73 -9.99 11.50
C PRO A 347 8.23 -10.33 11.60
N ALA A 348 7.33 -9.33 11.60
CA ALA A 348 5.89 -9.54 11.60
C ALA A 348 5.31 -9.93 10.23
N ASP A 349 6.08 -9.79 9.14
CA ASP A 349 5.70 -10.23 7.77
C ASP A 349 5.51 -11.74 7.65
N ALA A 350 6.38 -12.52 8.29
CA ALA A 350 6.26 -13.97 8.28
C ALA A 350 4.95 -14.46 8.92
N PRO A 351 4.55 -14.03 10.14
CA PRO A 351 3.28 -14.44 10.73
C PRO A 351 2.04 -13.84 10.04
N SER A 352 2.12 -12.67 9.39
CA SER A 352 0.97 -12.13 8.64
C SER A 352 0.63 -13.00 7.42
N THR A 353 1.64 -13.53 6.74
CA THR A 353 1.51 -14.36 5.51
C THR A 353 1.51 -15.89 5.76
N ARG A 354 1.73 -16.36 6.99
CA ARG A 354 1.99 -17.80 7.28
C ARG A 354 0.88 -18.76 6.85
N HIS A 355 -0.39 -18.39 7.02
CA HIS A 355 -1.51 -19.23 6.56
C HIS A 355 -1.52 -19.34 5.04
N GLU A 356 -1.25 -18.25 4.33
CA GLU A 356 -1.13 -18.26 2.87
C GLU A 356 0.03 -19.16 2.44
N HIS A 357 1.17 -19.10 3.13
CA HIS A 357 2.29 -20.00 2.85
C HIS A 357 1.93 -21.48 3.07
N GLN A 358 1.23 -21.80 4.17
CA GLN A 358 0.74 -23.16 4.42
C GLN A 358 -0.29 -23.62 3.37
N MET A 359 -1.22 -22.75 2.99
CA MET A 359 -2.17 -23.03 1.91
C MET A 359 -1.47 -23.21 0.57
N ALA A 360 -0.47 -22.39 0.25
CA ALA A 360 0.33 -22.49 -0.96
C ALA A 360 1.14 -23.79 -1.00
N MET A 361 1.67 -24.26 0.14
CA MET A 361 2.29 -25.58 0.27
C MET A 361 1.30 -26.70 -0.02
N LEU A 362 0.10 -26.65 0.59
CA LEU A 362 -0.97 -27.61 0.33
C LEU A 362 -1.52 -27.53 -1.11
N GLU A 363 -1.47 -26.36 -1.76
CA GLU A 363 -1.83 -26.17 -3.15
C GLU A 363 -0.78 -26.76 -4.11
N ALA A 364 0.50 -26.54 -3.84
CA ALA A 364 1.59 -27.05 -4.65
C ALA A 364 1.68 -28.59 -4.66
N ASP A 365 1.13 -29.25 -3.65
CA ASP A 365 1.01 -30.71 -3.59
C ASP A 365 -0.05 -31.27 -4.54
N ARG A 366 -0.99 -30.45 -5.01
CA ARG A 366 -2.11 -30.85 -5.89
C ARG A 366 -2.18 -30.05 -7.19
N SER A 367 -1.13 -29.30 -7.52
CA SER A 367 -1.13 -28.39 -8.66
C SER A 367 0.04 -28.61 -9.61
N PHE A 368 -0.25 -28.42 -10.88
CA PHE A 368 0.67 -28.57 -11.99
C PHE A 368 0.53 -27.40 -12.96
N VAL A 369 1.63 -27.02 -13.59
CA VAL A 369 1.72 -25.93 -14.55
C VAL A 369 1.99 -26.51 -15.93
N PHE A 370 1.13 -26.13 -16.88
CA PHE A 370 1.17 -26.58 -18.27
C PHE A 370 1.57 -25.40 -19.14
N PHE A 371 2.74 -25.48 -19.77
CA PHE A 371 3.23 -24.50 -20.72
C PHE A 371 2.94 -25.02 -22.14
N LEU A 372 2.07 -24.34 -22.87
CA LEU A 372 1.60 -24.73 -24.19
C LEU A 372 2.13 -23.78 -25.25
N GLU A 373 2.84 -24.32 -26.24
CA GLU A 373 3.34 -23.57 -27.39
C GLU A 373 2.17 -23.21 -28.34
N THR A 374 2.14 -21.98 -28.85
CA THR A 374 1.07 -21.46 -29.73
C THR A 374 1.30 -21.72 -31.22
N GLY A 375 2.41 -22.36 -31.58
CA GLY A 375 2.74 -22.68 -32.98
C GLY A 375 1.73 -23.63 -33.65
N PRO A 376 1.83 -23.81 -34.98
CA PRO A 376 0.87 -24.59 -35.78
C PRO A 376 0.79 -26.07 -35.41
N HIS A 377 1.81 -26.61 -34.74
CA HIS A 377 1.83 -27.98 -34.21
C HIS A 377 1.40 -28.05 -32.73
N GLY A 378 1.12 -26.92 -32.09
CA GLY A 378 0.67 -26.84 -30.70
C GLY A 378 -0.83 -27.10 -30.56
N MET A 379 -1.26 -27.36 -29.33
CA MET A 379 -2.66 -27.67 -29.02
C MET A 379 -3.54 -26.47 -28.65
N VAL A 380 -2.96 -25.25 -28.61
CA VAL A 380 -3.67 -24.04 -28.17
C VAL A 380 -4.87 -23.73 -29.06
N GLY A 381 -4.74 -23.87 -30.38
CA GLY A 381 -5.86 -23.65 -31.31
C GLY A 381 -7.06 -24.54 -31.01
N LEU A 382 -6.82 -25.81 -30.67
CA LEU A 382 -7.87 -26.76 -30.28
C LEU A 382 -8.54 -26.35 -28.96
N LEU A 383 -7.79 -25.83 -27.99
CA LEU A 383 -8.36 -25.34 -26.73
C LEU A 383 -9.20 -24.07 -26.92
N VAL A 384 -8.78 -23.16 -27.80
CA VAL A 384 -9.58 -21.97 -28.15
C VAL A 384 -10.89 -22.39 -28.82
N GLN A 385 -10.84 -23.30 -29.79
CA GLN A 385 -12.03 -23.83 -30.46
C GLN A 385 -12.96 -24.56 -29.47
N ALA A 386 -12.41 -25.41 -28.61
CA ALA A 386 -13.17 -26.11 -27.58
C ALA A 386 -13.85 -25.14 -26.60
N SER A 387 -13.14 -24.08 -26.20
CA SER A 387 -13.69 -23.01 -25.38
C SER A 387 -14.86 -22.31 -26.08
N GLN A 388 -14.71 -21.91 -27.34
CA GLN A 388 -15.77 -21.23 -28.10
C GLN A 388 -17.02 -22.11 -28.26
N ASN A 389 -16.83 -23.38 -28.64
CA ASN A 389 -17.94 -24.34 -28.77
C ASN A 389 -18.63 -24.56 -27.43
N TRP A 390 -17.87 -24.68 -26.33
CA TRP A 390 -18.44 -24.82 -25.00
C TRP A 390 -19.34 -23.62 -24.63
N HIS A 391 -18.90 -22.38 -24.88
CA HIS A 391 -19.71 -21.18 -24.59
C HIS A 391 -21.01 -21.17 -25.40
N GLN A 392 -20.94 -21.47 -26.70
CA GLN A 392 -22.14 -21.57 -27.56
C GLN A 392 -23.13 -22.60 -27.03
N GLN A 393 -22.65 -23.80 -26.67
CA GLN A 393 -23.52 -24.87 -26.18
C GLN A 393 -24.02 -24.65 -24.74
N PHE A 394 -23.26 -23.93 -23.92
CA PHE A 394 -23.67 -23.53 -22.57
C PHE A 394 -24.81 -22.51 -22.62
N GLU A 395 -24.73 -21.51 -23.51
CA GLU A 395 -25.81 -20.54 -23.75
C GLU A 395 -27.09 -21.22 -24.24
N LEU A 396 -26.95 -22.28 -25.03
CA LEU A 396 -28.07 -23.12 -25.49
C LEU A 396 -28.61 -24.09 -24.41
N GLY A 397 -27.97 -24.17 -23.24
CA GLY A 397 -28.37 -25.07 -22.13
C GLY A 397 -28.07 -26.55 -22.38
N ASN A 398 -27.29 -26.89 -23.41
CA ASN A 398 -27.02 -28.27 -23.83
C ASN A 398 -25.90 -28.96 -23.02
N ILE A 399 -25.08 -28.19 -22.29
CA ILE A 399 -23.93 -28.71 -21.56
C ILE A 399 -24.09 -28.48 -20.06
N LYS A 400 -23.88 -29.55 -19.28
CA LYS A 400 -23.82 -29.53 -17.81
C LYS A 400 -22.40 -29.64 -17.25
N GLN A 401 -21.42 -29.97 -18.09
CA GLN A 401 -20.02 -30.10 -17.68
C GLN A 401 -19.34 -28.74 -17.61
N SER A 402 -18.45 -28.57 -16.64
CA SER A 402 -17.69 -27.34 -16.48
C SER A 402 -16.63 -27.16 -17.59
N LEU A 403 -16.42 -25.92 -18.03
CA LEU A 403 -15.41 -25.57 -19.06
C LEU A 403 -14.02 -26.14 -18.73
N ARG A 404 -13.62 -26.10 -17.45
CA ARG A 404 -12.36 -26.66 -16.95
C ARG A 404 -12.23 -28.16 -17.26
N SER A 405 -13.29 -28.96 -17.02
CA SER A 405 -13.30 -30.40 -17.26
C SER A 405 -13.29 -30.68 -18.77
N THR A 406 -13.99 -29.88 -19.57
CA THR A 406 -13.99 -29.99 -21.04
C THR A 406 -12.60 -29.70 -21.63
N LEU A 407 -11.97 -28.58 -21.26
CA LEU A 407 -10.64 -28.21 -21.75
C LEU A 407 -9.58 -29.24 -21.33
N TRP A 408 -9.67 -29.76 -20.11
CA TRP A 408 -8.80 -30.82 -19.61
C TRP A 408 -8.96 -32.12 -20.41
N GLY A 409 -10.21 -32.53 -20.68
CA GLY A 409 -10.50 -33.71 -21.51
C GLY A 409 -9.97 -33.56 -22.94
N VAL A 410 -10.16 -32.41 -23.58
CA VAL A 410 -9.63 -32.13 -24.92
C VAL A 410 -8.11 -32.24 -24.95
N LEU A 411 -7.41 -31.74 -23.93
CA LEU A 411 -5.96 -31.88 -23.81
C LEU A 411 -5.53 -33.34 -23.79
N LEU A 412 -6.13 -34.15 -22.90
CA LEU A 412 -5.74 -35.54 -22.72
C LEU A 412 -6.10 -36.41 -23.93
N MET A 413 -7.26 -36.19 -24.54
CA MET A 413 -7.66 -36.91 -25.77
C MET A 413 -6.70 -36.64 -26.92
N GLU A 414 -6.33 -35.38 -27.14
CA GLU A 414 -5.37 -35.02 -28.18
C GLU A 414 -3.98 -35.58 -27.88
N TRP A 415 -3.55 -35.54 -26.62
CA TRP A 415 -2.26 -36.12 -26.22
C TRP A 415 -2.22 -37.62 -26.46
N GLN A 416 -3.28 -38.34 -26.08
CA GLN A 416 -3.41 -39.77 -26.32
C GLN A 416 -3.36 -40.09 -27.82
N ALA A 417 -4.15 -39.39 -28.63
CA ALA A 417 -4.21 -39.62 -30.07
C ALA A 417 -2.85 -39.43 -30.76
N ARG A 418 -2.08 -38.40 -30.36
CA ARG A 418 -0.74 -38.17 -30.92
C ARG A 418 0.30 -39.18 -30.43
N LEU A 419 0.18 -39.66 -29.19
CA LEU A 419 1.01 -40.77 -28.71
C LEU A 419 0.75 -42.05 -29.51
N GLU A 420 -0.50 -42.35 -29.85
CA GLU A 420 -0.82 -43.53 -30.68
C GLU A 420 -0.30 -43.36 -32.12
N LYS A 421 -0.45 -42.15 -32.69
CA LYS A 421 -0.01 -41.88 -34.07
C LYS A 421 1.52 -41.97 -34.25
N ILE A 422 2.30 -41.56 -33.24
CA ILE A 422 3.77 -41.51 -33.36
C ILE A 422 4.40 -42.89 -33.61
N GLU A 423 3.75 -43.99 -33.22
CA GLU A 423 4.25 -45.36 -33.43
C GLU A 423 4.35 -45.70 -34.93
N THR A 424 3.52 -45.08 -35.77
CA THR A 424 3.41 -45.35 -37.20
C THR A 424 3.98 -44.24 -38.09
N ASP A 425 4.15 -43.03 -37.54
CA ASP A 425 4.65 -41.87 -38.26
C ASP A 425 6.19 -41.82 -38.29
N THR A 426 6.76 -42.38 -39.36
CA THR A 426 8.22 -42.51 -39.53
C THR A 426 8.93 -41.15 -39.61
N GLN A 427 8.29 -40.14 -40.21
CA GLN A 427 8.86 -38.80 -40.35
C GLN A 427 8.86 -38.05 -39.02
N ALA A 428 7.77 -38.15 -38.26
CA ALA A 428 7.69 -37.58 -36.93
C ALA A 428 8.66 -38.25 -35.95
N LEU A 429 8.86 -39.57 -36.03
CA LEU A 429 9.89 -40.27 -35.25
C LEU A 429 11.31 -39.74 -35.58
N GLN A 430 11.63 -39.52 -36.86
CA GLN A 430 12.93 -38.93 -37.27
C GLN A 430 13.14 -37.53 -36.72
N THR A 431 12.10 -36.72 -36.77
CA THR A 431 12.17 -35.33 -36.30
C THR A 431 12.33 -35.27 -34.77
N THR A 432 11.59 -36.09 -34.04
CA THR A 432 11.62 -36.12 -32.56
C THR A 432 12.90 -36.75 -32.02
N GLU A 433 13.47 -37.75 -32.70
CA GLU A 433 14.79 -38.31 -32.36
C GLU A 433 15.92 -37.31 -32.63
N ALA A 434 15.90 -36.62 -33.78
CA ALA A 434 16.87 -35.57 -34.08
C ALA A 434 16.81 -34.40 -33.07
N ALA A 435 15.63 -34.12 -32.51
CA ALA A 435 15.44 -33.16 -31.44
C ALA A 435 15.87 -33.66 -30.04
N GLY A 436 16.31 -34.92 -29.93
CA GLY A 436 16.73 -35.55 -28.68
C GLY A 436 15.57 -35.86 -27.73
N TRP A 437 14.33 -35.93 -28.22
CA TRP A 437 13.16 -36.18 -27.39
C TRP A 437 12.94 -37.67 -27.14
N ILE A 438 13.28 -38.52 -28.12
CA ILE A 438 13.09 -39.95 -28.03
C ILE A 438 14.38 -40.72 -28.31
N SER A 439 14.47 -41.92 -27.74
CA SER A 439 15.43 -42.96 -28.12
C SER A 439 14.68 -44.12 -28.76
N ARG A 440 15.20 -44.66 -29.86
CA ARG A 440 14.60 -45.82 -30.56
C ARG A 440 15.36 -47.09 -30.18
N SER A 441 14.59 -48.12 -29.82
CA SER A 441 15.05 -49.46 -29.42
C SER A 441 15.49 -49.60 -27.95
N PRO A 442 14.55 -49.67 -26.99
CA PRO A 442 13.10 -49.54 -27.14
C PRO A 442 12.65 -48.07 -27.25
N LEU A 443 11.43 -47.81 -27.74
CA LEU A 443 10.89 -46.44 -27.85
C LEU A 443 10.71 -45.83 -26.45
N GLN A 444 11.51 -44.81 -26.16
CA GLN A 444 11.56 -44.17 -24.85
C GLN A 444 11.63 -42.64 -24.97
N TRP A 445 11.04 -41.93 -24.02
CA TRP A 445 10.95 -40.48 -23.94
C TRP A 445 11.91 -39.92 -22.89
N ALA A 446 12.74 -38.98 -23.31
CA ALA A 446 13.73 -38.33 -22.45
C ALA A 446 13.10 -37.41 -21.39
N TYR A 447 13.64 -37.43 -20.18
CA TYR A 447 13.40 -36.39 -19.19
C TYR A 447 14.35 -35.21 -19.39
N THR A 448 13.88 -34.01 -19.05
CA THR A 448 14.48 -32.75 -19.47
C THR A 448 14.62 -31.80 -18.28
N GLU A 449 15.82 -31.32 -18.02
CA GLU A 449 16.12 -30.37 -16.95
C GLU A 449 16.55 -29.01 -17.53
N TRP A 450 16.14 -27.94 -16.86
CA TRP A 450 16.50 -26.58 -17.29
C TRP A 450 17.89 -26.23 -16.78
N HIS A 451 18.83 -26.04 -17.70
CA HIS A 451 20.18 -25.54 -17.37
C HIS A 451 20.23 -24.03 -17.54
N ALA A 452 20.35 -23.31 -16.41
CA ALA A 452 20.29 -21.85 -16.37
C ALA A 452 21.43 -21.18 -17.15
N GLU A 453 22.64 -21.72 -17.08
CA GLU A 453 23.83 -21.20 -17.77
C GLU A 453 23.71 -21.30 -19.30
N GLN A 454 23.16 -22.41 -19.79
CA GLN A 454 23.00 -22.66 -21.23
C GLN A 454 21.65 -22.19 -21.78
N ARG A 455 20.73 -21.76 -20.90
CA ARG A 455 19.34 -21.37 -21.20
C ARG A 455 18.60 -22.38 -22.10
N LYS A 456 18.88 -23.66 -21.90
CA LYS A 456 18.31 -24.77 -22.67
C LYS A 456 17.81 -25.87 -21.74
N ALA A 457 16.80 -26.59 -22.23
CA ALA A 457 16.35 -27.82 -21.59
C ALA A 457 17.20 -28.97 -22.13
N LEU A 458 18.03 -29.58 -21.29
CA LEU A 458 18.92 -30.68 -21.67
C LEU A 458 18.40 -32.00 -21.07
N PRO A 459 18.78 -33.16 -21.64
CA PRO A 459 18.46 -34.45 -21.05
C PRO A 459 18.93 -34.55 -19.60
N SER A 460 18.05 -35.05 -18.72
CA SER A 460 18.38 -35.29 -17.31
C SER A 460 19.12 -36.63 -17.13
N SER A 461 19.66 -36.85 -15.93
CA SER A 461 20.23 -38.15 -15.51
C SER A 461 19.17 -39.22 -15.18
N ARG A 462 17.87 -38.87 -15.17
CA ARG A 462 16.76 -39.81 -14.92
C ARG A 462 16.56 -40.76 -16.10
N ASP A 463 16.29 -42.02 -15.79
CA ASP A 463 15.93 -43.04 -16.78
C ASP A 463 14.74 -42.61 -17.63
N ASN A 464 14.83 -42.86 -18.94
CA ASN A 464 13.80 -42.47 -19.89
C ASN A 464 12.48 -43.23 -19.64
N LEU A 465 11.36 -42.56 -19.94
CA LEU A 465 10.03 -43.14 -19.81
C LEU A 465 9.70 -44.00 -21.04
N THR A 466 9.31 -45.26 -20.86
CA THR A 466 8.90 -46.09 -22.00
C THR A 466 7.63 -45.55 -22.65
N HIS A 467 7.51 -45.73 -23.96
CA HIS A 467 6.34 -45.26 -24.71
C HIS A 467 5.02 -45.86 -24.20
N ASP A 468 5.03 -47.15 -23.87
CA ASP A 468 3.87 -47.84 -23.29
C ASP A 468 3.45 -47.25 -21.93
N ASN A 469 4.42 -46.91 -21.06
CA ASN A 469 4.13 -46.26 -19.78
C ASN A 469 3.58 -44.85 -19.97
N ALA A 470 4.07 -44.08 -20.96
CA ALA A 470 3.52 -42.77 -21.29
C ALA A 470 2.06 -42.88 -21.76
N LYS A 471 1.74 -43.83 -22.66
CA LYS A 471 0.37 -44.12 -23.10
C LYS A 471 -0.55 -44.51 -21.94
N LYS A 472 -0.09 -45.42 -21.08
CA LYS A 472 -0.83 -45.87 -19.88
C LYS A 472 -1.13 -44.71 -18.94
N ALA A 473 -0.16 -43.83 -18.68
CA ALA A 473 -0.33 -42.67 -17.80
C ALA A 473 -1.40 -41.70 -18.37
N VAL A 474 -1.30 -41.31 -19.65
CA VAL A 474 -2.27 -40.40 -20.28
C VAL A 474 -3.67 -41.02 -20.34
N ALA A 475 -3.79 -42.30 -20.72
CA ALA A 475 -5.07 -43.00 -20.76
C ALA A 475 -5.72 -43.14 -19.37
N ARG A 476 -4.92 -43.40 -18.33
CA ARG A 476 -5.39 -43.46 -16.95
C ARG A 476 -5.82 -42.09 -16.45
N LEU A 477 -5.08 -41.03 -16.76
CA LEU A 477 -5.51 -39.66 -16.49
C LEU A 477 -6.86 -39.35 -17.14
N LEU A 478 -7.05 -39.69 -18.42
CA LEU A 478 -8.29 -39.43 -19.14
C LEU A 478 -9.47 -40.17 -18.49
N LYS A 479 -9.27 -41.44 -18.12
CA LYS A 479 -10.29 -42.25 -17.44
C LYS A 479 -10.62 -41.73 -16.05
N LEU A 480 -9.61 -41.46 -15.22
CA LEU A 480 -9.80 -41.09 -13.82
C LEU A 480 -10.39 -39.69 -13.68
N THR A 481 -10.10 -38.77 -14.61
CA THR A 481 -10.57 -37.37 -14.57
C THR A 481 -11.84 -37.11 -15.39
N ALA A 482 -12.45 -38.15 -15.99
CA ALA A 482 -13.66 -38.02 -16.81
C ALA A 482 -14.90 -37.54 -16.04
N LYS A 483 -14.95 -37.77 -14.72
CA LYS A 483 -16.05 -37.30 -13.87
C LYS A 483 -15.84 -35.83 -13.47
N ASP A 484 -16.92 -35.05 -13.54
CA ASP A 484 -16.89 -33.66 -13.08
C ASP A 484 -16.66 -33.61 -11.55
N GLY A 485 -15.84 -32.66 -11.10
CA GLY A 485 -15.48 -32.50 -9.67
C GLY A 485 -14.09 -33.00 -9.26
N ILE A 486 -13.33 -33.63 -10.17
CA ILE A 486 -11.93 -34.02 -9.92
C ILE A 486 -10.96 -32.88 -10.27
N VAL A 487 -11.21 -32.22 -11.40
CA VAL A 487 -10.46 -31.03 -11.82
C VAL A 487 -11.05 -29.81 -11.11
N HIS A 488 -10.33 -29.31 -10.09
CA HIS A 488 -10.74 -28.11 -9.37
C HIS A 488 -10.53 -26.86 -10.22
N ARG A 489 -9.37 -26.77 -10.87
CA ARG A 489 -8.97 -25.66 -11.75
C ARG A 489 -8.24 -26.20 -12.96
N PHE A 490 -8.62 -25.76 -14.15
CA PHE A 490 -7.81 -25.89 -15.36
C PHE A 490 -8.05 -24.65 -16.22
N GLN A 491 -7.21 -23.64 -16.04
CA GLN A 491 -7.44 -22.29 -16.58
C GLN A 491 -6.15 -21.64 -17.04
N SER A 492 -6.22 -20.83 -18.10
CA SER A 492 -5.10 -20.03 -18.58
C SER A 492 -4.88 -18.78 -17.73
N LEU A 493 -3.62 -18.38 -17.54
CA LEU A 493 -3.28 -17.10 -16.91
C LEU A 493 -3.70 -15.89 -17.78
N LYS A 494 -3.80 -16.08 -19.10
CA LYS A 494 -4.30 -15.08 -20.05
C LYS A 494 -5.54 -15.64 -20.76
N PRO A 495 -6.61 -14.86 -20.98
CA PRO A 495 -7.81 -15.36 -21.66
C PRO A 495 -7.50 -16.04 -23.00
N LEU A 496 -8.09 -17.22 -23.23
CA LEU A 496 -7.97 -17.95 -24.50
C LEU A 496 -8.78 -17.23 -25.58
N LYS A 497 -8.11 -16.40 -26.39
CA LYS A 497 -8.71 -15.65 -27.52
C LYS A 497 -8.04 -16.01 -28.85
N PRO A 498 -8.74 -15.89 -29.99
CA PRO A 498 -8.16 -16.18 -31.30
C PRO A 498 -6.90 -15.36 -31.64
N GLU A 499 -6.78 -14.14 -31.11
CA GLU A 499 -5.72 -13.17 -31.40
C GLU A 499 -4.50 -13.29 -30.46
N LEU A 500 -4.25 -14.45 -29.88
CA LEU A 500 -3.17 -14.65 -28.92
C LEU A 500 -1.78 -14.52 -29.58
N GLN A 501 -1.08 -13.40 -29.33
CA GLN A 501 0.28 -13.13 -29.82
C GLN A 501 1.40 -13.75 -28.97
N ALA A 502 1.09 -14.44 -27.87
CA ALA A 502 2.10 -15.02 -26.99
C ALA A 502 2.69 -16.31 -27.59
N GLU A 503 4.01 -16.52 -27.52
CA GLU A 503 4.66 -17.76 -27.98
C GLU A 503 4.28 -18.98 -27.11
N VAL A 504 4.04 -18.75 -25.82
CA VAL A 504 3.69 -19.80 -24.84
C VAL A 504 2.55 -19.32 -23.95
N ILE A 505 1.55 -20.18 -23.76
CA ILE A 505 0.44 -19.99 -22.83
C ILE A 505 0.65 -20.85 -21.60
N VAL A 506 0.37 -20.28 -20.43
CA VAL A 506 0.45 -20.98 -19.15
C VAL A 506 -0.97 -21.33 -18.70
N MET A 507 -1.21 -22.62 -18.52
CA MET A 507 -2.42 -23.20 -17.93
C MET A 507 -2.09 -23.73 -16.53
N LEU A 508 -2.94 -23.46 -15.56
CA LEU A 508 -2.81 -23.95 -14.18
C LEU A 508 -3.82 -25.07 -13.95
N LEU A 509 -3.32 -26.25 -13.60
CA LEU A 509 -4.11 -27.38 -13.13
C LEU A 509 -4.06 -27.42 -11.60
N THR A 510 -5.22 -27.53 -10.95
CA THR A 510 -5.34 -27.87 -9.53
C THR A 510 -6.35 -28.99 -9.40
N LEU A 511 -5.97 -30.05 -8.68
CA LEU A 511 -6.81 -31.23 -8.44
C LEU A 511 -7.58 -31.07 -7.13
N THR A 512 -8.73 -31.73 -7.03
CA THR A 512 -9.40 -31.92 -5.73
C THR A 512 -8.74 -33.04 -4.94
N ILE A 513 -8.95 -33.04 -3.62
CA ILE A 513 -8.57 -34.15 -2.75
C ILE A 513 -9.66 -35.22 -2.90
N HIS A 514 -9.37 -36.28 -3.63
CA HIS A 514 -10.32 -37.34 -4.01
C HIS A 514 -9.65 -38.71 -3.85
N GLN A 515 -10.44 -39.80 -3.81
CA GLN A 515 -9.93 -41.16 -3.60
C GLN A 515 -8.90 -41.63 -4.64
N HIS A 516 -8.91 -41.03 -5.84
CA HIS A 516 -7.96 -41.33 -6.94
C HIS A 516 -6.86 -40.27 -7.08
N ALA A 517 -6.75 -39.31 -6.15
CA ALA A 517 -5.80 -38.20 -6.26
C ALA A 517 -4.34 -38.68 -6.30
N ALA A 518 -4.01 -39.74 -5.56
CA ALA A 518 -2.66 -40.32 -5.58
C ALA A 518 -2.29 -40.87 -6.96
N GLU A 519 -3.19 -41.64 -7.60
CA GLU A 519 -2.96 -42.23 -8.93
C GLU A 519 -2.80 -41.13 -10.00
N ILE A 520 -3.68 -40.11 -9.98
CA ILE A 520 -3.60 -38.97 -10.90
C ILE A 520 -2.30 -38.20 -10.69
N TYR A 521 -1.91 -37.99 -9.44
CA TYR A 521 -0.68 -37.29 -9.09
C TYR A 521 0.56 -38.05 -9.57
N GLU A 522 0.61 -39.37 -9.37
CA GLU A 522 1.70 -40.23 -9.86
C GLU A 522 1.84 -40.18 -11.38
N ASP A 523 0.73 -40.20 -12.12
CA ASP A 523 0.74 -40.08 -13.58
C ASP A 523 1.25 -38.71 -14.04
N LEU A 524 0.75 -37.63 -13.44
CA LEU A 524 1.21 -36.27 -13.77
C LEU A 524 2.68 -36.07 -13.41
N ASN A 525 3.14 -36.63 -12.29
CA ASN A 525 4.53 -36.57 -11.87
C ASN A 525 5.45 -37.43 -12.76
N THR A 526 4.93 -38.55 -13.28
CA THR A 526 5.62 -39.38 -14.28
C THR A 526 5.79 -38.60 -15.58
N LEU A 527 4.78 -37.85 -16.02
CA LEU A 527 4.83 -37.06 -17.26
C LEU A 527 5.52 -35.70 -17.09
N ALA A 528 5.69 -35.21 -15.86
CA ALA A 528 6.32 -33.92 -15.59
C ALA A 528 7.77 -33.89 -16.06
N ASN A 529 8.13 -32.81 -16.78
CA ASN A 529 9.42 -32.62 -17.44
C ASN A 529 9.83 -33.73 -18.44
N ASN A 530 8.89 -34.58 -18.85
CA ASN A 530 9.15 -35.59 -19.88
C ASN A 530 8.85 -35.04 -21.29
N SER A 531 9.63 -35.46 -22.28
CA SER A 531 9.49 -35.03 -23.67
C SER A 531 8.23 -35.56 -24.36
N ALA A 532 7.52 -36.54 -23.79
CA ALA A 532 6.24 -37.04 -24.31
C ALA A 532 5.19 -35.95 -24.50
N GLY A 533 5.24 -34.86 -23.71
CA GLY A 533 4.34 -33.71 -23.89
C GLY A 533 4.67 -32.86 -25.12
N LYS A 534 5.90 -32.92 -25.64
CA LYS A 534 6.34 -32.06 -26.74
C LYS A 534 5.61 -32.32 -28.05
N ILE A 535 5.03 -33.51 -28.24
CA ILE A 535 4.24 -33.85 -29.43
C ILE A 535 2.93 -33.05 -29.55
N ILE A 536 2.45 -32.47 -28.45
CA ILE A 536 1.32 -31.51 -28.42
C ILE A 536 1.78 -30.08 -28.11
N GLY A 537 3.10 -29.82 -28.13
CA GLY A 537 3.66 -28.53 -27.71
C GLY A 537 3.54 -28.27 -26.21
N LEU A 538 3.41 -29.32 -25.38
CA LEU A 538 3.27 -29.21 -23.93
C LEU A 538 4.61 -29.39 -23.23
N ARG A 539 4.88 -28.50 -22.27
CA ARG A 539 5.81 -28.73 -21.17
C ARG A 539 5.05 -28.72 -19.84
N LEU A 540 5.03 -29.86 -19.16
CA LEU A 540 4.38 -30.05 -17.86
C LEU A 540 5.39 -29.92 -16.72
N ARG A 541 5.04 -29.20 -15.66
CA ARG A 541 5.81 -29.12 -14.41
C ARG A 541 4.91 -29.18 -13.18
N ARG A 542 5.45 -29.62 -12.04
CA ARG A 542 4.83 -29.40 -10.73
C ARG A 542 4.89 -27.91 -10.35
N GLU A 543 3.85 -27.40 -9.70
CA GLU A 543 3.88 -26.06 -9.10
C GLU A 543 4.91 -26.02 -7.96
N ARG A 544 5.69 -24.93 -7.88
CA ARG A 544 6.71 -24.75 -6.83
C ARG A 544 6.30 -23.58 -5.95
N VAL A 545 6.25 -23.78 -4.63
CA VAL A 545 6.15 -22.67 -3.68
C VAL A 545 7.49 -21.94 -3.64
N GLY A 546 7.53 -20.71 -4.15
CA GLY A 546 8.70 -19.86 -4.00
C GLY A 546 8.77 -19.33 -2.57
N LYS A 547 9.79 -19.72 -1.79
CA LYS A 547 10.16 -18.97 -0.58
C LYS A 547 10.76 -17.62 -0.99
N SER A 548 10.41 -16.56 -0.26
CA SER A 548 11.06 -15.24 -0.40
C SER A 548 12.57 -15.37 -0.14
N ALA A 549 13.36 -14.44 -0.69
CA ALA A 549 14.82 -14.47 -0.54
C ALA A 549 15.25 -14.45 0.95
N LEU A 550 14.54 -13.69 1.79
CA LEU A 550 14.79 -13.57 3.22
C LEU A 550 14.50 -14.87 3.99
N ALA A 551 13.42 -15.59 3.64
CA ALA A 551 13.10 -16.87 4.26
C ALA A 551 14.16 -17.95 3.98
N LYS A 552 14.80 -17.90 2.79
CA LYS A 552 15.94 -18.78 2.46
C LYS A 552 17.22 -18.43 3.22
N GLU A 553 17.37 -17.16 3.61
CA GLU A 553 18.55 -16.65 4.33
C GLU A 553 18.45 -16.94 5.84
N LEU A 554 17.25 -16.83 6.43
CA LEU A 554 16.99 -17.19 7.84
C LEU A 554 17.15 -18.69 8.13
N GLU A 555 16.85 -19.57 7.17
CA GLU A 555 17.12 -21.02 7.29
C GLU A 555 18.62 -21.35 7.26
N ARG A 556 19.42 -20.57 6.52
CA ARG A 556 20.89 -20.72 6.54
C ARG A 556 21.53 -20.30 7.85
N LEU A 557 20.87 -19.42 8.60
CA LEU A 557 21.33 -18.94 9.91
C LEU A 557 20.94 -19.86 11.07
N HIS A 558 20.15 -20.92 10.83
CA HIS A 558 19.71 -21.90 11.83
C HIS A 558 20.31 -23.31 11.62
N ILE A 559 21.52 -23.40 11.05
CA ILE A 559 22.35 -24.62 11.10
C ILE A 559 23.59 -24.34 11.95
#